data_AF-A0A6L3F1K9-F1
#
_entry.id   AF-A0A6L3F1K9-F1
#
_cell.length_a   1.000
_cell.length_b   1.000
_cell.length_c   1.000
_cell.angle_alpha   90.00
_cell.angle_beta   90.00
_cell.angle_gamma   90.00
#
_symmetry.space_group_name_H-M   'P 1'
#
loop_
_entity.id
_entity.type
_entity.pdbx_description
1 polymer ?
#
loop_
_entity_poly.entity_id
_entity_poly.type
_entity_poly.pdbx_seq_one_letter_code
_entity_poly.pdbx_strand_id
1 'polypeptide(L)'
;MINEDTDWQLQAKRVAQGIRCRVLDLTIERNGCYLSQALSSAEIFATLYTKVLNLEASEGPAIPPLFPGVPGANSIEYVTGAAYNGPQS
;
A
#
# COMPACT_ATOMS: atom_id res chain seq x y z
N MET A 1 -5.48 24.90 -21.04
CA MET A 1 -5.39 23.46 -21.37
C MET A 1 -4.67 22.80 -20.20
N ILE A 2 -5.40 22.20 -19.26
CA ILE A 2 -4.80 21.42 -18.18
C ILE A 2 -4.43 20.08 -18.82
N ASN A 3 -3.15 19.73 -18.78
CA ASN A 3 -2.66 18.50 -19.38
C ASN A 3 -3.06 17.35 -18.44
N GLU A 4 -3.90 16.41 -18.89
CA GLU A 4 -4.32 15.25 -18.07
C GLU A 4 -3.11 14.46 -17.57
N ASP A 5 -2.01 14.49 -18.33
CA ASP A 5 -0.75 13.90 -17.91
C ASP A 5 -0.20 14.49 -16.62
N THR A 6 -0.44 15.77 -16.29
CA THR A 6 0.08 16.41 -15.06
C THR A 6 -0.63 16.02 -13.77
N ASP A 7 -1.84 15.47 -13.85
CA ASP A 7 -2.68 15.22 -12.68
C ASP A 7 -2.16 14.03 -11.85
N TRP A 8 -1.81 12.93 -12.52
CA TRP A 8 -1.35 11.73 -11.82
C TRP A 8 0.04 11.90 -11.19
N GLN A 9 0.98 12.65 -11.79
CA GLN A 9 2.26 12.88 -11.09
C GLN A 9 2.10 13.84 -9.92
N LEU A 10 1.14 14.77 -9.96
CA LEU A 10 0.83 15.61 -8.80
C LEU A 10 0.28 14.77 -7.66
N GLN A 11 -0.64 13.85 -7.96
CA GLN A 11 -1.14 12.87 -6.99
C GLN A 11 -0.01 11.98 -6.44
N ALA A 12 0.83 11.42 -7.30
CA ALA A 12 1.97 10.60 -6.88
C ALA A 12 2.95 11.38 -5.99
N LYS A 13 3.29 12.63 -6.32
CA LYS A 13 4.14 13.49 -5.48
C LYS A 13 3.50 13.76 -4.11
N ARG A 14 2.19 14.01 -4.07
CA ARG A 14 1.44 14.20 -2.82
C ARG A 14 1.49 12.94 -1.96
N VAL A 15 1.27 11.76 -2.55
CA VAL A 15 1.32 10.47 -1.85
C VAL A 15 2.76 10.17 -1.37
N ALA A 16 3.77 10.40 -2.20
CA ALA A 16 5.18 10.23 -1.81
C ALA A 16 5.55 11.11 -0.61
N GLN A 17 5.12 12.38 -0.60
CA GLN A 17 5.31 13.26 0.55
C GLN A 17 4.60 12.72 1.80
N GLY A 18 3.37 12.22 1.66
CA GLY A 18 2.64 11.58 2.75
C GLY A 18 3.36 10.38 3.34
N ILE A 19 3.92 9.50 2.50
CA ILE A 19 4.75 8.37 2.92
C ILE A 19 5.93 8.86 3.77
N ARG A 20 6.64 9.90 3.29
CA ARG A 20 7.79 10.46 4.01
C ARG A 20 7.44 10.99 5.39
N CYS A 21 6.39 11.81 5.47
CA CYS A 21 5.92 12.36 6.75
C CYS A 21 5.53 11.22 7.71
N ARG A 22 4.72 10.26 7.25
CA ARG A 22 4.24 9.18 8.12
C ARG A 22 5.37 8.31 8.64
N VAL A 23 6.33 7.97 7.78
CA VAL A 23 7.46 7.12 8.20
C VAL A 23 8.42 7.88 9.10
N LEU A 24 8.63 9.17 8.89
CA LEU A 24 9.38 10.00 9.83
C LEU A 24 8.73 9.99 11.23
N ASP A 25 7.41 10.23 11.30
CA ASP A 25 6.66 10.23 12.56
C ASP A 25 6.80 8.88 13.27
N LEU A 26 6.62 7.77 12.54
CA LEU A 26 6.78 6.42 13.08
C LEU A 26 8.21 6.14 13.55
N THR A 27 9.22 6.65 12.83
CA THR A 27 10.62 6.47 13.20
C THR A 27 10.93 7.15 14.53
N ILE A 28 10.40 8.36 14.74
CA ILE A 28 10.53 9.09 16.00
C ILE A 28 9.77 8.37 17.12
N GLU A 29 8.51 8.02 16.90
CA GLU A 29 7.65 7.33 17.88
C GLU A 29 8.26 6.00 18.35
N ARG A 30 8.86 5.24 17.43
CA ARG A 30 9.39 3.90 17.69
C ARG A 30 10.88 3.86 17.99
N ASN A 31 11.55 5.02 18.06
CA ASN A 31 12.99 5.15 18.23
C ASN A 31 13.79 4.27 17.25
N GLY A 32 13.32 4.23 15.99
CA GLY A 32 13.89 3.36 14.97
C GLY A 32 12.85 2.91 13.94
N CYS A 33 13.27 2.89 12.68
CA CYS A 33 12.57 2.30 11.56
C CYS A 33 13.55 2.23 10.37
N TYR A 34 13.15 1.56 9.30
CA TYR A 34 13.84 1.58 8.01
C TYR A 34 13.61 2.91 7.24
N LEU A 35 13.90 4.05 7.90
CA LEU A 35 13.57 5.39 7.41
C LEU A 35 14.16 5.64 6.02
N SER A 36 15.48 5.47 5.85
CA SER A 36 16.15 5.73 4.56
C SER A 36 15.55 4.90 3.41
N GLN A 37 15.21 3.64 3.66
CA GLN A 37 14.60 2.77 2.65
C GLN A 37 13.21 3.28 2.25
N ALA A 38 12.40 3.69 3.21
CA ALA A 38 11.08 4.24 2.93
C ALA A 38 11.13 5.59 2.20
N LEU A 39 12.03 6.50 2.61
CA LEU A 39 12.13 7.83 2.00
C LEU A 39 12.65 7.78 0.55
N SER A 40 13.61 6.88 0.27
CA SER A 40 14.20 6.70 -1.07
C SER A 40 13.31 5.91 -2.03
N SER A 41 12.37 5.12 -1.53
CA SER A 41 11.40 4.37 -2.34
C SER A 41 10.02 5.02 -2.45
N ALA A 42 9.81 6.19 -1.84
CA ALA A 42 8.51 6.84 -1.74
C ALA A 42 7.86 7.11 -3.12
N GLU A 43 8.62 7.58 -4.12
CA GLU A 43 8.10 7.79 -5.48
C GLU A 43 7.72 6.48 -6.16
N ILE A 44 8.47 5.40 -5.94
CA ILE A 44 8.17 4.09 -6.52
C ILE A 44 6.82 3.61 -5.98
N PHE A 45 6.63 3.63 -4.66
CA PHE A 45 5.37 3.22 -4.06
C PHE A 45 4.22 4.13 -4.47
N ALA A 46 4.40 5.45 -4.40
CA ALA A 46 3.34 6.37 -4.80
C ALA A 46 2.90 6.13 -6.26
N THR A 47 3.86 5.97 -7.17
CA THR A 47 3.56 5.72 -8.60
C THR A 47 2.87 4.38 -8.82
N LEU A 48 3.30 3.32 -8.11
CA LEU A 48 2.64 2.02 -8.17
C LEU A 48 1.18 2.14 -7.77
N TYR A 49 0.89 2.73 -6.61
CA TYR A 49 -0.46 2.75 -6.04
C TYR A 49 -1.38 3.82 -6.62
N THR A 50 -0.87 4.88 -7.27
CA THR A 50 -1.74 5.93 -7.84
C THR A 50 -1.85 5.88 -9.35
N LYS A 51 -1.04 5.07 -10.05
CA LYS A 51 -1.02 5.08 -11.53
C LYS A 51 -0.79 3.73 -12.19
N VAL A 52 0.12 2.89 -11.69
CA VAL A 52 0.57 1.70 -12.42
C VAL A 52 -0.24 0.45 -12.06
N LEU A 53 -0.53 0.24 -10.78
CA LEU A 53 -1.32 -0.91 -10.35
C LEU A 53 -2.78 -0.71 -10.75
N ASN A 54 -3.36 -1.72 -11.38
CA ASN A 54 -4.79 -1.80 -11.64
C ASN A 54 -5.50 -2.30 -10.38
N LEU A 55 -5.86 -1.38 -9.48
CA LEU A 55 -6.56 -1.70 -8.24
C LEU A 55 -7.91 -1.00 -8.26
N GLU A 56 -8.94 -1.74 -7.86
CA GLU A 56 -10.24 -1.18 -7.56
C GLU A 56 -10.40 -0.95 -6.05
N ALA A 57 -11.58 -0.49 -5.63
CA ALA A 57 -11.87 -0.35 -4.21
C ALA A 57 -11.80 -1.71 -3.51
N SER A 58 -11.04 -1.78 -2.42
CA SER A 58 -10.94 -2.99 -1.59
C SER A 58 -12.32 -3.40 -1.07
N GLU A 59 -12.67 -4.67 -1.31
CA GLU A 59 -13.82 -5.35 -0.70
C GLU A 59 -13.42 -6.12 0.58
N GLY A 60 -12.11 -6.24 0.84
CA GLY A 60 -11.55 -6.82 2.05
C GLY A 60 -11.81 -5.95 3.30
N PRO A 61 -11.92 -6.55 4.49
CA PRO A 61 -12.13 -5.81 5.73
C PRO A 61 -10.90 -4.98 6.10
N ALA A 62 -11.12 -3.74 6.58
CA ALA A 62 -10.04 -2.82 6.96
C ALA A 62 -9.08 -3.39 8.02
N ILE A 63 -9.59 -4.24 8.91
CA ILE A 63 -8.77 -5.04 9.82
C ILE A 63 -8.80 -6.48 9.30
N PRO A 64 -7.67 -7.05 8.86
CA PRO A 64 -7.65 -8.42 8.38
C PRO A 64 -7.95 -9.41 9.51
N PRO A 65 -8.55 -10.57 9.18
CA PRO A 65 -8.73 -11.64 10.15
C PRO A 65 -7.38 -12.14 10.68
N LEU A 66 -7.40 -12.77 11.86
CA LEU A 66 -6.22 -13.43 12.39
C LEU A 66 -5.73 -14.51 11.41
N PHE A 67 -4.41 -14.63 11.26
CA PHE A 67 -3.82 -15.66 10.41
C PHE A 67 -4.19 -17.05 10.96
N PRO A 68 -4.95 -17.87 10.22
CA PRO A 68 -5.47 -19.13 10.74
C PRO A 68 -4.39 -20.21 10.85
N GLY A 69 -3.24 -20.00 10.20
CA GLY A 69 -2.13 -20.95 10.11
C GLY A 69 -1.77 -21.27 8.66
N VAL A 70 -0.71 -22.05 8.49
CA VAL A 70 -0.28 -22.50 7.16
C VAL A 70 -1.15 -23.68 6.68
N PRO A 71 -1.32 -23.86 5.35
CA PRO A 71 -1.98 -25.05 4.82
C PRO A 71 -1.31 -26.35 5.32
N GLY A 72 -2.10 -27.33 5.74
CA GLY A 72 -1.59 -28.59 6.29
C GLY A 72 -2.69 -29.58 6.70
N ALA A 73 -2.29 -30.68 7.35
CA ALA A 73 -3.17 -31.82 7.68
C ALA A 73 -4.37 -31.47 8.60
N ASN A 74 -4.36 -30.30 9.24
CA ASN A 74 -5.39 -29.86 10.18
C ASN A 74 -6.59 -29.16 9.51
N SER A 75 -6.80 -29.33 8.20
CA SER A 75 -7.96 -28.79 7.45
C SER A 75 -8.11 -27.26 7.54
N ILE A 76 -7.01 -26.52 7.56
CA ILE A 76 -7.06 -25.06 7.42
C ILE A 76 -7.33 -24.75 5.95
N GLU A 77 -8.51 -24.20 5.66
CA GLU A 77 -8.84 -23.74 4.31
C GLU A 77 -7.93 -22.59 3.89
N TYR A 78 -7.47 -22.65 2.65
CA TYR A 78 -6.67 -21.59 2.06
C TYR A 78 -7.56 -20.37 1.78
N VAL A 79 -7.15 -19.21 2.32
CA VAL A 79 -7.83 -17.93 2.10
C VAL A 79 -6.94 -17.03 1.25
N THR A 80 -7.51 -16.42 0.21
CA THR A 80 -6.78 -15.46 -0.64
C THR A 80 -6.94 -14.04 -0.11
N GLY A 81 -5.96 -13.19 -0.40
CA GLY A 81 -6.06 -11.74 -0.17
C GLY A 81 -6.70 -10.97 -1.32
N ALA A 82 -7.28 -11.64 -2.32
CA ALA A 82 -7.73 -11.02 -3.56
C ALA A 82 -8.76 -9.90 -3.34
N ALA A 83 -9.63 -10.06 -2.33
CA ALA A 83 -10.63 -9.06 -1.97
C ALA A 83 -10.04 -7.68 -1.63
N TYR A 84 -8.77 -7.61 -1.21
CA TYR A 84 -8.11 -6.33 -0.91
C TYR A 84 -7.73 -5.51 -2.14
N ASN A 85 -7.69 -6.15 -3.32
CA ASN A 85 -7.33 -5.49 -4.57
C ASN A 85 -8.56 -5.00 -5.37
N GLY A 86 -9.76 -5.43 -4.96
CA GLY A 86 -11.03 -5.15 -5.62
C GLY A 86 -11.42 -6.23 -6.64
N PRO A 87 -12.65 -6.14 -7.21
CA PRO A 87 -13.22 -7.24 -7.99
C PRO A 87 -12.59 -7.43 -9.39
N GLN A 88 -11.98 -6.40 -9.98
CA GLN A 88 -11.35 -6.46 -11.31
C GLN A 88 -9.89 -5.97 -11.32
N SER A 89 -9.09 -6.43 -10.36
CA SER A 89 -7.66 -6.09 -10.23
C SER A 89 -6.72 -7.01 -11.01
#